data_AF-A0A3N1PSF9-F1
#
_entry.id   AF-A0A3N1PSF9-F1
#
_cell.length_a   1.000
_cell.length_b   1.000
_cell.length_c   1.000
_cell.angle_alpha   90.00
_cell.angle_beta   90.00
_cell.angle_gamma   90.00
#
_symmetry.space_group_name_H-M   'P 1'
#
loop_
_entity.id
_entity.type
_entity.pdbx_description
1 polymer ?
#
loop_
_entity_poly.entity_id
_entity_poly.type
_entity_poly.pdbx_seq_one_letter_code
_entity_poly.pdbx_strand_id
1 'polypeptide(L)' 'MARHSETEEELVVYRPLYGEGALWVRPLGMFTEMVDTADGPKPRFAWLKDSNDTL' A
#
# COMPACT_ATOMS: atom_id res chain seq x y z
N MET A 1 -3.25 9.38 4.50
CA MET A 1 -4.55 8.76 4.16
C MET A 1 -5.33 9.75 3.30
N ALA A 2 -5.89 9.30 2.18
CA ALA A 2 -6.70 10.13 1.31
C ALA A 2 -8.14 9.59 1.31
N ARG A 3 -9.11 10.43 0.94
CA ARG A 3 -10.51 10.03 0.82
C ARG A 3 -11.03 10.44 -0.56
N HIS A 4 -11.68 9.53 -1.26
CA HIS A 4 -12.26 9.83 -2.56
C HIS A 4 -13.41 10.83 -2.37
N SER A 5 -13.39 11.98 -3.05
CA SER A 5 -14.34 13.06 -2.79
C SER A 5 -15.77 12.74 -3.23
N GLU A 6 -15.95 11.84 -4.21
CA GLU A 6 -17.26 11.50 -4.74
C GLU A 6 -17.87 10.23 -4.12
N THR A 7 -17.03 9.32 -3.59
CA THR A 7 -17.50 8.03 -3.04
C THR A 7 -17.22 7.87 -1.56
N GLU A 8 -16.52 8.84 -0.96
CA GLU A 8 -16.01 8.80 0.42
C GLU A 8 -15.12 7.59 0.74
N GLU A 9 -14.67 6.85 -0.27
CA GLU A 9 -13.84 5.66 -0.10
C GLU A 9 -12.46 6.03 0.46
N GLU A 10 -11.99 5.24 1.42
CA GLU A 10 -10.67 5.40 2.02
C GLU A 10 -9.58 4.93 1.05
N LEU A 11 -8.58 5.79 0.83
CA LEU A 11 -7.50 5.57 -0.12
C LEU A 11 -6.13 5.65 0.57
N VAL A 12 -5.21 4.82 0.10
CA VAL A 12 -3.80 4.84 0.46
C VAL A 12 -3.00 5.47 -0.68
N VAL A 13 -2.17 6.44 -0.33
CA VAL A 13 -1.25 7.12 -1.25
C VAL A 13 0.17 6.65 -0.91
N TYR A 14 0.89 6.11 -1.88
CA TYR A 14 2.27 5.67 -1.70
C TYR A 14 3.11 5.93 -2.96
N ARG A 15 4.44 5.92 -2.81
CA ARG A 15 5.38 6.02 -3.92
C ARG A 15 6.11 4.68 -4.06
N PRO A 16 6.03 3.98 -5.20
CA PRO A 16 6.85 2.80 -5.43
C PRO A 16 8.32 3.19 -5.49
N LEU A 17 9.18 2.33 -4.96
CA LEU A 17 10.64 2.50 -5.02
C LEU A 17 11.24 1.97 -6.34
N TYR A 18 10.38 1.67 -7.31
CA TYR A 18 10.73 1.14 -8.62
C TYR A 18 10.04 1.95 -9.73
N GLY A 19 10.50 1.81 -10.96
CA GLY A 19 9.99 2.57 -12.10
C GLY A 19 10.31 4.06 -11.99
N GLU A 20 9.42 4.91 -12.52
CA GLU A 20 9.61 6.37 -12.55
C GLU A 20 9.36 7.06 -11.19
N GLY A 21 9.01 6.31 -10.13
CA GLY A 21 8.75 6.90 -8.81
C GLY A 21 7.51 7.80 -8.75
N ALA A 22 6.55 7.59 -9.65
CA ALA A 22 5.29 8.33 -9.67
C ALA A 22 4.44 8.08 -8.41
N LEU A 23 3.53 8.98 -8.08
CA LEU A 23 2.63 8.82 -6.93
C LEU A 23 1.47 7.88 -7.29
N TRP A 24 1.20 6.87 -6.45
CA TRP A 24 0.15 5.89 -6.66
C TRP A 24 -0.95 6.03 -5.61
N VAL A 25 -2.18 5.73 -5.99
CA VAL A 25 -3.37 5.78 -5.13
C VAL A 25 -4.13 4.46 -5.27
N ARG A 26 -4.52 3.86 -4.14
CA ARG A 26 -5.25 2.58 -4.11
C ARG A 26 -6.30 2.55 -3.00
N PRO A 27 -7.44 1.86 -3.17
CA PRO A 27 -8.40 1.60 -2.08
C PRO A 27 -7.73 0.98 -0.86
N LEU A 28 -8.08 1.48 0.33
CA LEU A 28 -7.55 0.98 1.61
C LEU A 28 -7.87 -0.50 1.77
N GLY A 29 -9.09 -0.92 1.47
CA GLY A 29 -9.49 -2.33 1.55
C GLY A 29 -8.63 -3.25 0.68
N MET A 30 -8.24 -2.81 -0.52
CA MET A 30 -7.30 -3.56 -1.35
C MET A 30 -5.88 -3.55 -0.79
N PHE A 31 -5.46 -2.43 -0.19
CA PHE A 31 -4.12 -2.29 0.36
C PHE A 31 -3.90 -3.19 1.59
N THR A 32 -4.92 -3.35 2.44
CA THR A 32 -4.85 -4.18 3.65
C THR A 32 -5.31 -5.63 3.44
N GLU A 33 -5.64 -6.00 2.20
CA GLU A 33 -6.13 -7.33 1.86
C GLU A 33 -5.07 -8.43 2.04
N MET A 34 -5.53 -9.65 2.37
CA MET A 34 -4.73 -10.87 2.31
C MET A 34 -4.78 -11.47 0.90
N VAL A 35 -3.63 -11.82 0.35
CA VAL A 35 -3.49 -12.46 -0.96
C VAL A 35 -2.96 -13.88 -0.79
N ASP A 36 -3.51 -14.81 -1.56
CA ASP A 36 -3.00 -16.17 -1.62
C ASP A 36 -1.67 -16.19 -2.38
N THR A 37 -0.65 -16.75 -1.74
CA THR A 37 0.68 -16.98 -2.32
C THR A 37 1.02 -18.47 -2.24
N ALA A 38 2.07 -18.90 -2.94
CA ALA A 38 2.53 -20.29 -2.88
C ALA A 38 2.89 -20.75 -1.45
N ASP A 39 3.27 -19.80 -0.57
CA ASP A 39 3.57 -20.06 0.84
C ASP A 39 2.35 -19.88 1.77
N GLY A 40 1.15 -19.71 1.21
CA GLY A 40 -0.09 -19.42 1.94
C GLY A 40 -0.52 -17.94 1.91
N PRO A 41 -1.61 -17.59 2.62
CA PRO A 41 -2.16 -16.24 2.61
C PRO A 41 -1.22 -15.25 3.33
N LYS A 42 -0.88 -14.16 2.65
CA LYS A 42 0.01 -13.09 3.17
C LYS A 42 -0.63 -11.71 2.95
N PRO A 43 -0.34 -10.70 3.79
CA PRO A 43 -0.83 -9.35 3.54
C PRO A 43 -0.26 -8.82 2.22
N ARG A 44 -1.10 -8.17 1.42
CA ARG A 44 -0.69 -7.61 0.12
C ARG A 44 0.47 -6.64 0.25
N PHE A 45 0.47 -5.84 1.31
CA PHE A 45 1.56 -4.95 1.66
C PHE A 45 1.96 -5.19 3.12
N ALA A 46 3.25 -5.40 3.36
CA ALA A 46 3.83 -5.57 4.68
C ALA A 46 4.76 -4.41 5.00
N TRP A 47 4.67 -3.88 6.22
CA TRP A 47 5.63 -2.90 6.71
C TRP A 47 6.96 -3.61 7.00
N LEU A 48 8.04 -3.13 6.38
CA LEU A 48 9.37 -3.74 6.52
C LEU A 48 10.19 -3.07 7.62
N LYS A 49 10.32 -1.74 7.55
CA LYS A 49 11.03 -0.90 8.53
C LYS A 49 10.73 0.58 8.30
N ASP A 50 11.10 1.42 9.26
CA ASP A 50 11.07 2.87 9.10
C ASP A 50 12.16 3.33 8.12
N SER A 51 11.91 4.41 7.37
CA SER A 51 12.92 4.98 6.46
C SER A 51 14.05 5.69 7.20
N ASN A 52 13.84 6.05 8.47
CA ASN A 52 14.81 6.68 9.35
C ASN A 52 15.60 5.66 10.19
N ASP A 53 15.33 4.36 10.03
CA ASP A 53 16.13 3.26 10.57
C ASP A 53 17.42 3.14 9.73
N THR A 54 18.35 4.06 10.00
CA THR A 54 19.71 4.08 9.47
C THR A 54 20.62 3.35 10.47
N LEU A 55 21.38 2.37 9.97
CA LEU A 55 22.51 1.75 10.68
C LEU A 55 23.61 2.78 11.00
#